data_AF-A0A2Z5EKF6-F1
#
_entry.id   AF-A0A2Z5EKF6-F1
#
_cell.length_a   1.000
_cell.length_b   1.000
_cell.length_c   1.000
_cell.angle_alpha   90.00
_cell.angle_beta   90.00
_cell.angle_gamma   90.00
#
_symmetry.space_group_name_H-M   'P 1'
#
loop_
_entity.id
_entity.type
_entity.pdbx_description
1 polymer ?
#
loop_
_entity_poly.entity_id
_entity_poly.type
_entity_poly.pdbx_seq_one_letter_code
_entity_poly.pdbx_strand_id
1 'polypeptide(L)' 'MNGYVQFQTPDGDAVSINADRVNFVRRYRRGNDASAVNFEKGNYVVVKGSLDEVTKVLAGA' A
#
# COMPACT_ATOMS: atom_id res chain seq x y z
N MET A 1 -2.06 14.29 13.31
CA MET A 1 -1.37 13.70 12.15
C MET A 1 -2.45 13.10 11.27
N ASN A 2 -2.54 13.52 10.01
CA ASN A 2 -3.50 12.93 9.08
C ASN A 2 -2.98 11.53 8.77
N GLY A 3 -3.76 10.46 9.03
CA GLY A 3 -3.39 9.06 8.82
C GLY A 3 -3.19 8.68 7.34
N TYR A 4 -2.53 9.54 6.56
CA TYR A 4 -2.19 9.36 5.16
C TYR A 4 -0.69 9.13 5.02
N VAL A 5 -0.34 8.10 4.26
CA VAL A 5 1.01 7.66 3.97
C VAL A 5 1.25 7.78 2.48
N GLN A 6 2.42 8.31 2.09
CA GLN A 6 2.81 8.31 0.69
C GLN A 6 3.47 7.00 0.28
N PHE A 7 3.08 6.52 -0.89
CA PHE A 7 3.70 5.42 -1.61
C PHE A 7 3.97 5.84 -3.06
N GLN A 8 4.73 5.01 -3.78
CA GLN A 8 4.82 5.08 -5.23
C GLN A 8 4.08 3.89 -5.84
N THR A 9 3.45 4.07 -7.00
CA THR A 9 2.99 2.96 -7.83
C THR A 9 4.21 2.25 -8.47
N PRO A 10 4.05 1.03 -9.00
CA PRO A 10 5.12 0.38 -9.76
C PRO A 10 5.64 1.20 -10.94
N ASP A 11 4.80 2.06 -11.51
CA ASP A 11 5.13 2.93 -12.65
C ASP A 11 5.81 4.25 -12.22
N GLY A 12 5.92 4.51 -10.91
CA GLY A 12 6.63 5.65 -10.34
C GLY A 12 5.73 6.81 -9.90
N ASP A 13 4.42 6.71 -10.06
CA ASP A 13 3.48 7.76 -9.65
C ASP A 13 3.35 7.81 -8.12
N ALA A 14 3.31 9.01 -7.56
CA ALA A 14 3.05 9.18 -6.13
C ALA A 14 1.56 8.96 -5.81
N VAL A 15 1.27 8.19 -4.76
CA VAL A 15 -0.08 7.96 -4.25
C VAL A 15 -0.12 8.16 -2.75
N SER A 16 -1.16 8.85 -2.26
CA SER A 16 -1.41 9.00 -0.83
C SER A 16 -2.51 8.03 -0.40
N ILE A 17 -2.19 7.19 0.59
CA ILE A 17 -3.05 6.13 1.12
C ILE A 17 -3.44 6.48 2.54
N ASN A 18 -4.74 6.51 2.83
CA ASN A 18 -5.21 6.61 4.21
C ASN A 18 -5.03 5.26 4.92
N ALA A 19 -4.08 5.18 5.85
CA ALA A 19 -3.72 3.99 6.62
C ALA A 19 -4.89 3.50 7.50
N ASP A 20 -5.69 4.41 8.05
CA ASP A 20 -6.85 4.06 8.88
C ASP A 20 -7.96 3.33 8.10
N ARG A 21 -7.94 3.41 6.76
CA ARG A 21 -8.90 2.77 5.87
C ARG A 21 -8.36 1.53 5.17
N VAL A 22 -7.12 1.14 5.45
CA VAL A 22 -6.54 -0.08 4.89
C VAL A 22 -7.15 -1.29 5.59
N ASN A 23 -7.70 -2.21 4.81
CA ASN A 23 -8.24 -3.46 5.33
C ASN A 23 -7.15 -4.54 5.40
N PHE A 24 -6.43 -4.75 4.30
CA PHE A 24 -5.31 -5.69 4.25
C PHE A 24 -4.32 -5.33 3.14
N VAL A 25 -3.11 -5.87 3.25
CA VAL A 25 -2.08 -5.80 2.21
C VAL A 25 -1.75 -7.21 1.75
N ARG A 26 -1.53 -7.39 0.45
CA ARG A 26 -1.07 -8.67 -0.12
C ARG A 26 -0.04 -8.44 -1.22
N ARG A 27 0.77 -9.46 -1.52
CA ARG A 27 1.70 -9.43 -2.66
C ARG A 27 0.93 -9.26 -3.98
N TYR A 28 1.43 -8.41 -4.87
CA TYR A 28 0.82 -8.17 -6.18
C TYR A 28 1.55 -8.98 -7.27
N ARG A 29 0.84 -9.97 -7.84
CA ARG A 29 1.36 -10.92 -8.84
C ARG A 29 2.61 -11.68 -8.35
N ARG A 30 3.28 -12.42 -9.25
CA ARG A 30 4.42 -13.32 -8.94
C ARG A 30 5.73 -12.59 -8.53
N GLY A 31 5.70 -11.28 -8.30
CA GLY A 31 6.87 -10.49 -7.91
C GLY A 31 6.88 -10.14 -6.42
N ASN A 32 8.05 -9.80 -5.87
CA ASN A 32 8.20 -9.39 -4.48
C ASN A 32 8.34 -7.86 -4.30
N ASP A 33 8.28 -7.10 -5.41
CA ASP A 33 8.59 -5.67 -5.42
C ASP A 33 7.33 -4.79 -5.50
N ALA A 34 6.15 -5.40 -5.42
CA ALA A 34 4.88 -4.69 -5.43
C ALA A 34 3.84 -5.37 -4.53
N SER A 35 3.02 -4.54 -3.90
CA SER A 35 1.96 -4.97 -2.99
C SER A 35 0.65 -4.29 -3.33
N ALA A 36 -0.46 -5.02 -3.23
CA ALA A 36 -1.79 -4.49 -3.35
C ALA A 36 -2.30 -4.12 -1.95
N VAL A 37 -2.58 -2.84 -1.74
CA VAL A 37 -3.20 -2.28 -0.55
C VAL A 37 -4.70 -2.20 -0.79
N ASN A 38 -5.47 -2.98 -0.04
CA ASN A 38 -6.92 -3.07 -0.18
C ASN A 38 -7.63 -2.17 0.82
N PHE A 39 -8.76 -1.60 0.38
CA PHE A 39 -9.64 -0.76 1.17
C PHE A 39 -11.01 -1.41 1.32
N GLU A 40 -11.79 -0.93 2.29
CA GLU A 40 -13.21 -1.28 2.38
C GLU A 40 -13.90 -1.12 1.02
N LYS A 41 -14.72 -2.12 0.65
CA LYS A 41 -15.43 -2.27 -0.65
C LYS A 41 -14.63 -2.92 -1.80
N GLY A 42 -13.49 -3.55 -1.53
CA GLY A 42 -12.81 -4.42 -2.50
C GLY A 42 -11.93 -3.69 -3.51
N ASN A 43 -11.84 -2.36 -3.42
CA ASN A 43 -10.88 -1.57 -4.19
C ASN A 43 -9.47 -1.80 -3.66
N TYR A 44 -8.48 -1.81 -4.54
CA TYR A 44 -7.08 -1.84 -4.13
C TYR A 44 -6.24 -0.89 -4.98
N VAL A 45 -5.17 -0.39 -4.37
CA VAL A 45 -4.10 0.34 -5.05
C VAL A 45 -2.86 -0.53 -5.02
N VAL A 46 -2.16 -0.62 -6.14
CA VAL A 46 -0.87 -1.31 -6.20
C VAL A 46 0.23 -0.29 -5.94
N VAL A 47 1.06 -0.59 -4.95
CA VAL A 47 2.22 0.21 -4.59
C VAL A 47 3.50 -0.59 -4.81
N LYS A 48 4.57 0.12 -5.08
CA LYS A 48 5.93 -0.40 -5.08
C LYS A 48 6.35 -0.73 -3.64
N GLY A 49 7.07 -1.84 -3.49
CA GLY A 49 7.54 -2.35 -2.22
C GLY A 49 6.99 -3.74 -1.91
N SER A 50 7.82 -4.51 -1.22
CA SER A 50 7.46 -5.82 -0.70
C SER A 50 6.39 -5.72 0.39
N LEU A 51 5.74 -6.85 0.68
CA LEU A 51 4.70 -6.93 1.70
C LEU A 51 5.19 -6.39 3.05
N ASP A 52 6.41 -6.76 3.45
CA ASP A 52 7.01 -6.36 4.72
C ASP A 52 7.31 -4.86 4.77
N GLU A 53 7.86 -4.29 3.69
CA GLU A 53 8.13 -2.86 3.59
C GLU A 53 6.84 -2.06 3.69
N VAL A 54 5.84 -2.42 2.89
CA VAL A 54 4.55 -1.71 2.84
C VAL A 54 3.83 -1.79 4.19
N THR A 55 3.83 -2.97 4.84
CA THR A 55 3.19 -3.15 6.15
C THR A 55 3.90 -2.34 7.24
N LYS A 56 5.24 -2.29 7.24
CA LYS A 56 6.00 -1.48 8.20
C LYS A 56 5.70 0.01 8.06
N VAL A 57 5.62 0.52 6.83
CA VAL A 57 5.30 1.93 6.60
C VAL A 57 3.87 2.24 7.07
N LEU A 58 2.90 1.37 6.78
CA LEU A 58 1.52 1.55 7.25
C LEU A 58 1.37 1.48 8.77
N ALA A 59 2.15 0.62 9.44
CA ALA A 59 2.10 0.48 10.90
C ALA A 59 2.75 1.66 11.66
N GLY A 60 3.57 2.46 10.97
CA GLY A 60 4.21 3.65 11.54
C GLY A 60 3.44 4.96 11.33
N ALA A 61 2.24 4.90 10.74
CA ALA A 61 1.41 6.03 10.37
C ALA A 61 0.53 6.56 11.52
#